data_AF-A0A0B6Z875-F1
#
_entry.id   AF-A0A0B6Z875-F1
#
_cell.length_a   1.000
_cell.length_b   1.000
_cell.length_c   1.000
_cell.angle_alpha   90.00
_cell.angle_beta   90.00
_cell.angle_gamma   90.00
#
_symmetry.space_group_name_H-M   'P 1'
#
loop_
_entity.id
_entity.type
_entity.pdbx_description
1 polymer ?
#
loop_
_entity_poly.entity_id
_entity_poly.type
_entity_poly.pdbx_seq_one_letter_code
_entity_poly.pdbx_strand_id
1 'polypeptide(L)'
;DLRNPCLKTRHWDLIEETLEQKYTEEDPLTLGRLVDTAAFKHTERLQEISGQASSEASLESILKKVIDSWKSTEFIVLNHKDSKDVFILGNTDDIQQLLDDSNINIATIASSRHVGPIRPQVDEWQ
;
A
#
# COMPACT_ATOMS: atom_id res chain seq x y z
N ASP A 1 -12.43 5.55 12.95
CA ASP A 1 -13.75 5.14 12.46
C ASP A 1 -13.68 3.64 12.18
N LEU A 2 -14.37 2.81 12.96
CA LEU A 2 -14.22 1.33 12.88
C LEU A 2 -14.82 0.75 11.60
N ARG A 3 -15.53 1.56 10.81
CA ARG A 3 -16.07 1.19 9.51
C ARG A 3 -15.06 1.36 8.37
N ASN A 4 -13.81 1.69 8.67
CA ASN A 4 -12.80 1.90 7.65
C ASN A 4 -12.55 0.60 6.84
N PRO A 5 -12.84 0.56 5.54
CA PRO A 5 -12.65 -0.63 4.70
C PRO A 5 -11.17 -1.01 4.52
N CYS A 6 -10.25 -0.11 4.86
CA CYS A 6 -8.81 -0.35 4.80
C CYS A 6 -8.27 -1.11 6.01
N LEU A 7 -9.11 -1.44 7.00
CA LEU A 7 -8.71 -2.23 8.17
C LEU A 7 -8.37 -3.68 7.76
N LYS A 8 -7.17 -4.12 8.12
CA LYS A 8 -6.62 -5.46 7.93
C LYS A 8 -6.48 -6.14 9.29
N THR A 9 -6.22 -7.44 9.30
CA THR A 9 -6.02 -8.24 10.53
C THR A 9 -5.07 -7.57 11.52
N ARG A 10 -3.92 -7.06 11.07
CA ARG A 10 -2.95 -6.32 11.89
C ARG A 10 -3.53 -5.11 12.66
N HIS A 11 -4.52 -4.43 12.07
CA HIS A 11 -5.18 -3.30 12.71
C HIS A 11 -6.24 -3.77 13.70
N TRP A 12 -6.91 -4.89 13.40
CA TRP A 12 -7.84 -5.54 14.33
C TRP A 12 -7.11 -6.07 15.57
N ASP A 13 -5.94 -6.68 15.41
CA ASP A 13 -5.11 -7.14 16.55
C ASP A 13 -4.78 -5.98 17.51
N LEU A 14 -4.43 -4.81 16.98
CA LEU A 14 -4.18 -3.60 17.78
C LEU A 14 -5.44 -3.06 18.46
N ILE A 15 -6.59 -3.16 17.79
CA ILE A 15 -7.89 -2.77 18.35
C ILE A 15 -8.28 -3.73 19.49
N GLU A 16 -8.07 -5.03 19.32
CA GLU A 16 -8.29 -6.05 20.34
C GLU A 16 -7.41 -5.84 21.57
N GLU A 17 -6.12 -5.54 21.36
CA GLU A 17 -5.19 -5.22 22.43
C GLU A 17 -5.62 -3.95 23.18
N THR A 18 -6.02 -2.90 22.44
CA THR A 18 -6.48 -1.64 23.04
C THR A 18 -7.77 -1.81 23.85
N LEU A 19 -8.63 -2.74 23.45
CA LEU A 19 -9.91 -3.02 24.09
C LEU A 19 -9.82 -4.17 25.10
N GLU A 20 -8.63 -4.77 25.29
CA GLU A 20 -8.40 -5.97 26.11
C GLU A 20 -9.38 -7.13 25.82
N GLN A 21 -9.88 -7.19 24.58
CA GLN A 21 -10.99 -8.07 24.21
C GLN A 21 -10.78 -8.61 22.80
N LYS A 22 -10.86 -9.93 22.66
CA LYS A 22 -10.70 -10.63 21.38
C LYS A 22 -12.02 -10.70 20.62
N TYR A 23 -11.99 -10.47 19.32
CA TYR A 23 -13.13 -10.58 18.42
C TYR A 23 -12.82 -11.67 17.40
N THR A 24 -13.45 -12.82 17.56
CA THR A 24 -13.22 -13.98 16.67
C THR A 24 -14.33 -14.05 15.62
N GLU A 25 -14.15 -14.78 14.52
CA GLU A 25 -15.24 -15.03 13.56
C GLU A 25 -16.46 -15.69 14.21
N GLU A 26 -16.25 -16.46 15.28
CA GLU A 26 -17.31 -17.06 16.10
C GLU A 26 -18.02 -16.06 17.03
N ASP A 27 -17.42 -14.89 17.26
CA ASP A 27 -17.89 -13.89 18.23
C ASP A 27 -17.68 -12.46 17.67
N PRO A 28 -18.55 -12.02 16.75
CA PRO A 28 -18.34 -10.82 15.96
C PRO A 28 -18.43 -9.54 16.81
N LEU A 29 -17.73 -8.50 16.35
CA LEU A 29 -17.82 -7.15 16.91
C LEU A 29 -19.27 -6.63 16.81
N THR A 30 -19.97 -6.60 17.94
CA THR A 30 -21.32 -6.01 18.02
C THR A 30 -21.27 -4.65 18.69
N LEU A 31 -22.22 -3.78 18.33
CA LEU A 31 -22.34 -2.45 18.94
C LEU A 31 -22.54 -2.53 20.46
N GLY A 32 -23.23 -3.57 20.93
CA GLY A 32 -23.41 -3.85 22.36
C GLY A 32 -22.08 -4.11 23.07
N ARG A 33 -21.20 -4.93 22.48
CA ARG A 33 -19.85 -5.13 23.04
C ARG A 33 -19.03 -3.85 23.08
N LEU A 34 -19.02 -3.06 22.01
CA LEU A 34 -18.31 -1.78 22.00
C LEU A 34 -18.76 -0.83 23.13
N VAL A 35 -20.04 -0.87 23.51
CA VAL A 35 -20.58 -0.13 24.65
C VAL A 35 -20.07 -0.73 25.98
N ASP A 36 -20.08 -2.06 26.10
CA ASP A 36 -19.63 -2.79 27.30
C ASP A 36 -18.13 -2.67 27.55
N THR A 37 -17.31 -2.66 26.49
CA THR A 37 -15.83 -2.55 26.57
C THR A 37 -15.36 -1.11 26.79
N ALA A 38 -16.27 -0.16 27.03
CA ALA A 38 -15.95 1.27 27.11
C ALA A 38 -15.10 1.76 25.92
N ALA A 39 -15.32 1.23 24.71
CA ALA A 39 -14.56 1.58 23.51
C ALA A 39 -14.61 3.08 23.21
N PHE A 40 -15.65 3.75 23.67
CA PHE A 40 -15.81 5.21 23.61
C PHE A 40 -14.73 5.99 24.38
N LYS A 41 -14.11 5.40 25.42
CA LYS A 41 -12.96 5.98 26.14
C LYS A 41 -11.65 5.88 25.35
N HIS A 42 -11.54 4.92 24.44
CA HIS A 42 -10.36 4.70 23.60
C HIS A 42 -10.55 5.23 22.17
N THR A 43 -11.53 6.11 21.96
CA THR A 43 -11.90 6.67 20.64
C THR A 43 -10.72 7.29 19.91
N GLU A 44 -9.87 8.03 20.61
CA GLU A 44 -8.66 8.63 20.04
C GLU A 44 -7.71 7.57 19.48
N ARG A 45 -7.47 6.49 20.24
CA ARG A 45 -6.60 5.39 19.81
C ARG A 45 -7.17 4.61 18.64
N LEU A 46 -8.48 4.34 18.65
CA LEU A 46 -9.18 3.70 17.54
C LEU A 46 -9.16 4.57 16.27
N GLN A 47 -9.24 5.88 16.43
CA GLN A 47 -9.15 6.83 15.32
C GLN A 47 -7.73 6.90 14.76
N GLU A 48 -6.71 6.81 15.61
CA GLU A 48 -5.31 6.71 15.21
C GLU A 48 -5.05 5.43 14.39
N ILE A 49 -5.48 4.26 14.88
CA ILE A 49 -5.33 2.98 14.15
C ILE A 49 -6.07 3.03 12.81
N SER A 50 -7.29 3.57 12.80
CA SER A 50 -8.06 3.80 11.58
C SER A 50 -7.35 4.74 10.61
N GLY A 51 -6.70 5.80 11.11
CA GLY A 51 -5.94 6.76 10.28
C GLY A 51 -4.67 6.12 9.71
N GLN A 52 -4.00 5.29 10.49
CA GLN A 52 -2.87 4.48 10.05
C GLN A 52 -3.30 3.53 8.91
N ALA A 53 -4.39 2.79 9.08
CA ALA A 53 -4.90 1.88 8.05
C ALA A 53 -5.20 2.58 6.71
N SER A 54 -5.83 3.77 6.76
CA SER A 54 -6.07 4.58 5.55
C SER A 54 -4.77 5.05 4.91
N SER A 55 -3.79 5.43 5.73
CA SER A 55 -2.48 5.89 5.23
C SER A 55 -1.68 4.74 4.62
N GLU A 56 -1.73 3.55 5.20
CA GLU A 56 -1.10 2.36 4.63
C GLU A 56 -1.74 1.98 3.28
N ALA A 57 -3.07 1.99 3.21
CA ALA A 57 -3.79 1.70 1.97
C ALA A 57 -3.50 2.71 0.85
N SER A 58 -3.30 4.00 1.19
CA SER A 58 -2.93 5.00 0.17
C SER A 58 -1.52 4.74 -0.37
N LEU A 59 -0.56 4.37 0.48
CA LEU A 59 0.79 3.99 0.06
C LEU A 59 0.79 2.71 -0.79
N GLU A 60 0.02 1.69 -0.39
CA GLU A 60 -0.17 0.46 -1.17
C GLU A 60 -0.75 0.76 -2.56
N SER A 61 -1.69 1.70 -2.65
CA SER A 61 -2.27 2.14 -3.92
C SER A 61 -1.24 2.82 -4.81
N ILE A 62 -0.37 3.68 -4.25
CA ILE A 62 0.73 4.31 -5.01
C ILE A 62 1.70 3.26 -5.51
N LEU A 63 2.13 2.33 -4.65
CA LEU A 63 3.03 1.25 -5.05
C LEU A 63 2.41 0.40 -6.15
N LYS A 64 1.14 0.00 -5.98
CA LYS A 64 0.42 -0.78 -6.97
C LYS A 64 0.34 -0.06 -8.33
N LYS A 65 0.13 1.25 -8.36
CA LYS A 65 0.16 2.03 -9.61
C LYS A 65 1.51 1.95 -10.29
N VAL A 66 2.61 2.07 -9.55
CA VAL A 66 3.97 1.89 -10.09
C VAL A 66 4.11 0.50 -10.71
N ILE A 67 3.75 -0.55 -9.96
CA ILE A 67 3.81 -1.94 -10.44
C ILE A 67 2.99 -2.14 -11.72
N ASP A 68 1.75 -1.66 -11.73
CA ASP A 68 0.83 -1.83 -12.85
C ASP A 68 1.29 -1.05 -14.09
N SER A 69 1.84 0.16 -13.91
CA SER A 69 2.45 0.92 -15.00
C SER A 69 3.58 0.13 -15.65
N TRP A 70 4.54 -0.37 -14.87
CA TRP A 70 5.67 -1.16 -15.39
C TRP A 70 5.25 -2.47 -16.04
N LYS A 71 4.18 -3.12 -15.57
CA LYS A 71 3.62 -4.32 -16.23
C LYS A 71 3.02 -4.03 -17.59
N SER A 72 2.49 -2.82 -17.79
CA SER A 72 1.88 -2.38 -19.05
C SER A 72 2.85 -1.72 -20.03
N THR A 73 4.07 -1.39 -19.58
CA THR A 73 5.08 -0.72 -20.41
C THR A 73 5.64 -1.66 -21.46
N GLU A 74 5.54 -1.25 -22.72
CA GLU A 74 6.15 -1.94 -23.85
C GLU A 74 7.34 -1.15 -24.39
N PHE A 75 8.47 -1.83 -24.58
CA PHE A 75 9.65 -1.22 -25.19
C PHE A 75 9.50 -1.24 -26.70
N ILE A 76 9.63 -0.08 -27.34
CA ILE A 76 9.67 0.00 -28.79
C ILE A 76 11.01 -0.55 -29.25
N VAL A 77 10.97 -1.56 -30.11
CA VAL A 77 12.16 -2.21 -30.67
C VAL A 77 12.16 -2.04 -32.19
N LEU A 78 13.25 -1.50 -32.72
CA LEU A 78 13.45 -1.23 -34.14
C LEU A 78 14.58 -2.09 -34.70
N ASN A 79 14.49 -2.46 -35.98
CA ASN A 79 15.56 -3.20 -36.63
C ASN A 79 16.77 -2.28 -36.91
N HIS A 80 17.98 -2.75 -36.62
CA HIS A 80 19.18 -1.95 -36.82
C HIS A 80 19.71 -2.06 -38.25
N LYS A 81 19.34 -1.10 -39.10
CA LYS A 81 19.75 -1.04 -40.52
C LYS A 81 19.36 -2.34 -41.25
N ASP A 82 20.23 -2.84 -42.14
CA ASP A 82 20.08 -4.11 -42.86
C ASP A 82 20.70 -5.31 -42.11
N SER A 83 21.08 -5.14 -40.84
CA SER A 83 21.65 -6.24 -40.06
C SER A 83 20.57 -7.26 -39.72
N LYS A 84 20.77 -8.52 -40.13
CA LYS A 84 19.91 -9.63 -39.69
C LYS A 84 20.06 -9.84 -38.19
N ASP A 85 18.94 -9.96 -37.49
CA ASP A 85 18.84 -10.32 -36.07
C ASP A 85 19.47 -9.31 -35.09
N VAL A 86 19.60 -8.03 -35.47
CA VAL A 86 20.06 -6.95 -34.57
C VAL A 86 18.96 -5.92 -34.38
N PHE A 87 18.59 -5.68 -33.12
CA PHE A 87 17.55 -4.73 -32.76
C PHE A 87 18.08 -3.62 -31.85
N ILE A 88 17.55 -2.41 -32.01
CA ILE A 88 17.79 -1.27 -31.13
C ILE A 88 16.50 -0.85 -30.44
N LEU A 89 16.62 -0.26 -29.26
CA LEU A 89 15.52 0.43 -28.62
C LEU A 89 15.17 1.69 -29.44
N GLY A 90 13.88 1.89 -29.66
CA GLY A 90 13.32 3.09 -30.26
C GLY A 90 13.30 4.24 -29.26
N ASN A 91 12.27 5.10 -29.31
CA ASN A 91 12.15 6.18 -28.34
C ASN A 91 12.00 5.61 -26.91
N THR A 92 12.81 6.13 -25.99
CA THR A 92 12.78 5.78 -24.56
C THR A 92 12.37 6.94 -23.66
N ASP A 93 12.03 8.11 -24.22
CA ASP A 93 11.69 9.30 -23.43
C ASP A 93 10.55 9.02 -22.43
N ASP A 94 9.48 8.36 -22.87
CA ASP A 94 8.33 7.99 -22.01
C ASP A 94 8.73 6.98 -20.92
N ILE A 95 9.70 6.11 -21.22
CA ILE A 95 10.19 5.09 -20.29
C ILE A 95 11.07 5.74 -19.22
N GLN A 96 11.90 6.70 -19.61
CA GLN A 96 12.71 7.49 -18.69
C GLN A 96 11.82 8.32 -17.77
N GLN A 97 10.79 8.98 -18.32
CA GLN A 97 9.83 9.71 -17.51
C GLN A 97 9.11 8.79 -16.52
N LEU A 98 8.65 7.61 -16.96
CA LEU A 98 8.02 6.63 -16.07
C LEU A 98 8.98 6.18 -14.95
N LEU A 99 10.26 5.99 -15.27
CA LEU A 99 11.28 5.63 -14.29
C LEU A 99 11.50 6.70 -13.24
N ASP A 100 11.62 7.96 -13.66
CA ASP A 100 11.78 9.08 -12.75
C ASP A 100 10.56 9.24 -11.83
N ASP A 101 9.35 9.16 -12.39
CA ASP A 101 8.10 9.20 -11.62
C ASP A 101 8.00 8.02 -10.63
N SER A 102 8.43 6.83 -11.05
CA SER A 102 8.44 5.64 -10.18
C SER A 102 9.42 5.81 -9.01
N ASN A 103 10.63 6.32 -9.28
CA ASN A 103 11.63 6.60 -8.25
C ASN A 103 11.12 7.61 -7.21
N ILE A 104 10.47 8.68 -7.65
CA ILE A 104 9.87 9.68 -6.76
C ILE A 104 8.78 9.04 -5.88
N ASN A 105 7.91 8.23 -6.49
CA ASN A 105 6.84 7.54 -5.76
C ASN A 105 7.39 6.56 -4.72
N ILE A 106 8.39 5.75 -5.08
CA ILE A 106 9.02 4.78 -4.17
C ILE A 106 9.73 5.51 -3.03
N ALA A 107 10.49 6.57 -3.31
CA ALA A 107 11.13 7.39 -2.28
C ALA A 107 10.09 8.04 -1.33
N THR A 108 8.97 8.51 -1.89
CA THR A 108 7.85 9.05 -1.11
C THR A 108 7.27 7.98 -0.18
N ILE A 109 7.05 6.77 -0.67
CA ILE A 109 6.57 5.65 0.15
C ILE A 109 7.59 5.27 1.23
N ALA A 110 8.87 5.15 0.87
CA ALA A 110 9.95 4.78 1.78
C ALA A 110 10.14 5.78 2.94
N SER A 111 9.89 7.07 2.69
CA SER A 111 9.96 8.12 3.72
C SER A 111 8.76 8.17 4.67
N SER A 112 7.68 7.46 4.36
CA SER A 112 6.47 7.46 5.19
C SER A 112 6.65 6.64 6.47
N ARG A 113 6.22 7.18 7.60
CA ARG A 113 6.18 6.46 8.90
C ARG A 113 5.28 5.21 8.88
N HIS A 114 4.36 5.13 7.93
CA HIS A 114 3.42 4.01 7.78
C HIS A 114 3.93 2.95 6.79
N VAL A 115 5.18 3.06 6.32
CA VAL A 115 5.76 2.10 5.36
C VAL A 115 6.02 0.71 5.96
N GLY A 116 6.09 0.59 7.29
CA GLY A 116 6.52 -0.63 7.99
C GLY A 116 5.98 -1.94 7.40
N PRO A 117 4.65 -2.11 7.24
CA PRO A 117 4.09 -3.35 6.72
C PRO A 117 4.30 -3.61 5.22
N ILE A 118 4.60 -2.57 4.44
CA ILE A 118 4.82 -2.63 2.98
C ILE A 118 6.29 -2.54 2.59
N ARG A 119 7.17 -2.27 3.56
CA ARG A 119 8.60 -2.05 3.37
C ARG A 119 9.30 -3.15 2.56
N PRO A 120 9.02 -4.46 2.75
CA PRO A 120 9.64 -5.49 1.92
C PRO A 120 9.34 -5.33 0.44
N GLN A 121 8.11 -4.93 0.08
CA GLN A 121 7.74 -4.70 -1.31
C GLN A 121 8.36 -3.41 -1.85
N VAL A 122 8.49 -2.39 -1.02
CA VAL A 122 9.14 -1.13 -1.41
C VAL A 122 10.62 -1.36 -1.68
N ASP A 123 11.30 -2.13 -0.82
CA ASP A 123 12.72 -2.48 -0.95
C ASP A 123 12.99 -3.35 -2.20
N GLU A 124 12.04 -4.15 -2.66
CA GLU A 124 12.16 -4.90 -3.92
C GLU A 124 12.09 -4.01 -5.17
N TRP A 125 11.42 -2.87 -5.07
CA TRP A 125 11.22 -1.95 -6.20
C TRP A 125 12.23 -0.79 -6.22
N GLN A 126 13.03 -0.65 -5.16
CA GLN A 126 14.06 0.38 -5.01
C GLN A 126 15.42 -0.08 -5.54
#